data_AF-A0A9J7A372-F1
#
_entry.id   AF-A0A9J7A372-F1
#
_cell.length_a   1.000
_cell.length_b   1.000
_cell.length_c   1.000
_cell.angle_alpha   90.00
_cell.angle_beta   90.00
_cell.angle_gamma   90.00
#
_symmetry.space_group_name_H-M   'P 1'
#
loop_
_entity.id
_entity.type
_entity.pdbx_description
1 polymer ?
#
loop_
_entity_poly.entity_id
_entity_poly.type
_entity_poly.pdbx_seq_one_letter_code
_entity_poly.pdbx_strand_id
1 'polypeptide(L)'
;MSYKAWFLTGLVIALGGCGAERDEPFDPDTPVEEDPDAVRINVTKVIDGQQPLLDIDGERQILVFREQEEYWLFLDRYTDTLPANEPDFEDGQVVLIDLGERDNSQCEESLSLTTVIGEEYGDRGARLRLSYDLTESVEDDTCSDAEAELLRPYYFYYISTRRQLVVSEALSE
;
A
#
# COMPACT_ATOMS: atom_id res chain seq x y z
N MET A 1 -16.20 -66.62 32.47
CA MET A 1 -17.07 -66.16 31.36
C MET A 1 -17.26 -64.66 31.53
N SER A 2 -16.40 -63.88 30.89
CA SER A 2 -16.70 -63.13 29.65
C SER A 2 -17.47 -61.84 29.94
N TYR A 3 -16.71 -60.76 30.16
CA TYR A 3 -17.19 -59.40 30.15
C TYR A 3 -17.16 -58.93 28.69
N LYS A 4 -18.32 -58.64 28.10
CA LYS A 4 -18.40 -57.91 26.83
C LYS A 4 -18.85 -56.48 27.14
N ALA A 5 -18.00 -55.56 26.70
CA ALA A 5 -18.17 -54.12 26.60
C ALA A 5 -19.40 -53.73 25.75
N TRP A 6 -19.66 -52.43 25.61
CA TRP A 6 -20.09 -51.65 24.43
C TRP A 6 -20.73 -50.36 24.98
N PHE A 7 -19.92 -49.31 25.17
CA PHE A 7 -19.67 -48.20 24.23
C PHE A 7 -20.85 -47.22 24.17
N LEU A 8 -20.62 -45.98 24.59
CA LEU A 8 -20.83 -44.81 23.72
C LEU A 8 -20.11 -43.58 24.27
N THR A 9 -18.96 -43.36 23.65
CA THR A 9 -18.14 -42.16 23.59
C THR A 9 -18.85 -41.09 22.76
N GLY A 10 -18.66 -39.82 23.07
CA GLY A 10 -19.02 -38.70 22.19
C GLY A 10 -18.59 -37.35 22.75
N LEU A 11 -17.28 -37.10 22.74
CA LEU A 11 -16.64 -36.03 21.96
C LEU A 11 -16.56 -34.69 22.70
N VAL A 12 -15.54 -34.56 23.56
CA VAL A 12 -15.04 -33.26 24.01
C VAL A 12 -14.06 -32.77 22.95
N ILE A 13 -14.43 -31.72 22.23
CA ILE A 13 -13.54 -30.98 21.33
C ILE A 13 -12.56 -30.23 22.24
N ALA A 14 -11.36 -30.77 22.39
CA ALA A 14 -10.25 -30.03 22.97
C ALA A 14 -9.84 -28.94 21.98
N LEU A 15 -9.97 -27.69 22.40
CA LEU A 15 -9.34 -26.52 21.79
C LEU A 15 -7.82 -26.75 21.83
N GLY A 16 -7.28 -27.33 20.76
CA GLY A 16 -5.86 -27.27 20.46
C GLY A 16 -5.52 -25.83 20.12
N GLY A 17 -5.31 -25.00 21.15
CA GLY A 17 -4.56 -23.78 20.99
C GLY A 17 -3.20 -24.17 20.44
N CYS A 18 -2.89 -23.73 19.21
CA CYS A 18 -1.53 -23.70 18.71
C CYS A 18 -0.74 -22.73 19.60
N GLY A 19 -0.27 -23.21 20.75
CA GLY A 19 0.94 -22.69 21.33
C GLY A 19 2.04 -23.02 20.34
N ALA A 20 2.53 -22.04 19.60
CA ALA A 20 3.84 -22.14 19.00
C ALA A 20 4.80 -22.32 20.17
N GLU A 21 5.10 -23.59 20.46
CA GLU A 21 6.14 -23.98 21.40
C GLU A 21 7.41 -23.38 20.85
N ARG A 22 7.94 -22.39 21.56
CA ARG A 22 9.18 -21.75 21.19
C ARG A 22 10.28 -22.77 21.46
N ASP A 23 10.77 -23.43 20.43
CA ASP A 23 11.82 -24.47 20.51
C ASP A 23 13.14 -23.93 21.09
N GLU A 24 13.29 -22.61 21.19
CA GLU A 24 14.47 -21.97 21.75
C GLU A 24 14.15 -21.14 23.00
N PRO A 25 14.88 -21.37 24.12
CA PRO A 25 14.77 -20.53 25.30
C PRO A 25 15.02 -19.06 24.94
N PHE A 26 14.37 -18.13 25.65
CA PHE A 26 14.68 -16.72 25.54
C PHE A 26 16.08 -16.47 26.09
N ASP A 27 17.05 -16.42 25.19
CA ASP A 27 18.41 -16.04 25.47
C ASP A 27 18.60 -14.55 25.10
N PRO A 28 18.51 -13.63 26.08
CA PRO A 28 18.71 -12.20 25.85
C PRO A 28 20.16 -11.86 25.46
N ASP A 29 21.08 -12.82 25.55
CA ASP A 29 22.48 -12.68 25.17
C ASP A 29 22.74 -13.14 23.72
N THR A 30 21.71 -13.59 22.99
CA THR A 30 21.82 -13.80 21.55
C THR A 30 22.12 -12.46 20.90
N PRO A 31 23.26 -12.28 20.22
CA PRO A 31 23.53 -11.04 19.50
C PRO A 31 22.39 -10.83 18.52
N VAL A 32 21.71 -9.69 18.65
CA VAL A 32 20.71 -9.26 17.68
C VAL A 32 21.43 -9.23 16.34
N GLU A 33 20.98 -10.04 15.38
CA GLU A 33 21.50 -9.96 14.01
C GLU A 33 21.32 -8.50 13.57
N GLU A 34 22.43 -7.81 13.27
CA GLU A 34 22.37 -6.42 12.83
C GLU A 34 21.48 -6.35 11.59
N ASP A 35 20.48 -5.47 11.64
CA ASP A 35 19.66 -5.20 10.49
C ASP A 35 20.55 -4.69 9.36
N PRO A 36 20.50 -5.29 8.16
CA PRO A 36 21.30 -4.79 7.05
C PRO A 36 20.88 -3.36 6.78
N ASP A 37 21.88 -2.49 6.60
CA ASP A 37 21.65 -1.09 6.31
C ASP A 37 20.74 -0.94 5.09
N ALA A 38 19.77 -0.02 5.20
CA ALA A 38 18.86 0.29 4.12
C ALA A 38 19.62 0.94 2.95
N VAL A 39 19.50 0.37 1.76
CA VAL A 39 20.07 0.95 0.53
C VAL A 39 18.97 1.68 -0.23
N ARG A 40 19.20 2.94 -0.62
CA ARG A 40 18.24 3.66 -1.46
C ARG A 40 18.15 3.01 -2.84
N ILE A 41 16.92 2.74 -3.26
CA ILE A 41 16.61 2.29 -4.63
C ILE A 41 16.00 3.44 -5.43
N ASN A 42 16.09 3.35 -6.75
CA ASN A 42 15.56 4.39 -7.61
C ASN A 42 14.03 4.32 -7.64
N VAL A 43 13.40 5.48 -7.44
CA VAL A 43 11.96 5.67 -7.57
C VAL A 43 11.74 6.79 -8.56
N THR A 44 11.08 6.48 -9.67
CA THR A 44 10.87 7.43 -10.77
C THR A 44 9.38 7.60 -11.01
N LYS A 45 8.91 8.85 -11.03
CA LYS A 45 7.54 9.14 -11.41
C LYS A 45 7.38 8.84 -12.91
N VAL A 46 6.42 7.97 -13.24
CA VAL A 46 6.11 7.54 -14.60
C VAL A 46 5.10 8.48 -15.22
N ILE A 47 4.00 8.71 -14.51
CA ILE A 47 2.92 9.60 -14.91
C ILE A 47 2.10 10.00 -13.67
N ASP A 48 1.53 11.20 -13.70
CA ASP A 48 0.57 11.69 -12.71
C ASP A 48 -0.49 12.55 -13.36
N GLY A 49 -1.59 12.74 -12.64
CA GLY A 49 -2.68 13.56 -13.12
C GLY A 49 -3.83 13.64 -12.13
N GLN A 50 -4.91 14.23 -12.61
CA GLN A 50 -6.17 14.35 -11.89
C GLN A 50 -7.28 13.99 -12.87
N GLN A 51 -8.11 13.03 -12.50
CA GLN A 51 -9.22 12.61 -13.33
C GLN A 51 -10.55 13.12 -12.74
N PRO A 52 -11.44 13.70 -13.57
CA PRO A 52 -12.82 13.93 -13.16
C PRO A 52 -13.54 12.58 -12.97
N LEU A 53 -14.37 12.47 -11.93
CA LEU A 53 -15.01 11.22 -11.52
C LEU A 53 -16.14 10.78 -12.46
N LEU A 54 -15.79 10.27 -13.64
CA LEU A 54 -16.80 9.70 -14.53
C LEU A 54 -16.97 8.18 -14.32
N ASP A 55 -15.94 7.45 -13.90
CA ASP A 55 -15.97 5.97 -13.93
C ASP A 55 -15.16 5.22 -12.83
N ILE A 56 -14.70 5.90 -11.76
CA ILE A 56 -13.95 5.25 -10.68
C ILE A 56 -14.57 5.58 -9.31
N ASP A 57 -15.33 4.65 -8.73
CA ASP A 57 -15.75 4.72 -7.33
C ASP A 57 -14.62 4.19 -6.42
N GLY A 58 -14.41 4.82 -5.25
CA GLY A 58 -13.53 4.25 -4.23
C GLY A 58 -12.83 5.24 -3.32
N GLU A 59 -12.41 4.72 -2.16
CA GLU A 59 -11.50 5.38 -1.25
C GLU A 59 -10.07 5.41 -1.81
N ARG A 60 -9.20 6.20 -1.17
CA ARG A 60 -7.75 6.19 -1.40
C ARG A 60 -7.22 4.75 -1.43
N GLN A 61 -6.34 4.46 -2.39
CA GLN A 61 -5.76 3.13 -2.55
C GLN A 61 -4.32 3.19 -3.05
N ILE A 62 -3.57 2.13 -2.72
CA ILE A 62 -2.22 1.93 -3.23
C ILE A 62 -2.15 0.53 -3.83
N LEU A 63 -1.80 0.47 -5.11
CA LEU A 63 -1.74 -0.77 -5.87
C LEU A 63 -0.32 -0.98 -6.40
N VAL A 64 0.15 -2.22 -6.31
CA VAL A 64 1.48 -2.61 -6.80
C VAL A 64 1.29 -3.55 -7.98
N PHE A 65 1.71 -3.13 -9.16
CA PHE A 65 1.68 -3.91 -10.39
C PHE A 65 3.04 -4.54 -10.62
N ARG A 66 3.06 -5.87 -10.64
CA ARG A 66 4.27 -6.66 -10.97
C ARG A 66 4.28 -7.13 -12.41
N GLU A 67 3.13 -7.08 -13.08
CA GLU A 67 2.99 -7.50 -14.45
C GLU A 67 2.54 -6.32 -15.31
N GLN A 68 3.08 -6.27 -16.52
CA GLN A 68 2.82 -5.19 -17.47
C GLN A 68 1.34 -5.13 -17.89
N GLU A 69 0.69 -6.28 -18.05
CA GLU A 69 -0.74 -6.37 -18.43
C GLU A 69 -1.66 -5.71 -17.39
N GLU A 70 -1.41 -5.98 -16.10
CA GLU A 70 -2.18 -5.37 -15.00
C GLU A 70 -1.98 -3.85 -14.96
N TYR A 71 -0.74 -3.40 -15.13
CA TYR A 71 -0.43 -1.98 -15.18
C TYR A 71 -1.20 -1.26 -16.30
N TRP A 72 -1.19 -1.80 -17.53
CA TRP A 72 -1.89 -1.18 -18.65
C TRP A 72 -3.40 -1.13 -18.45
N LEU A 73 -3.99 -2.18 -17.89
CA LEU A 73 -5.43 -2.21 -17.59
C LEU A 73 -5.84 -1.08 -16.62
N PHE A 74 -4.99 -0.78 -15.64
CA PHE A 74 -5.25 0.31 -14.71
C PHE A 74 -4.91 1.67 -15.31
N LEU A 75 -3.81 1.80 -16.04
CA LEU A 75 -3.41 3.08 -16.64
C LEU A 75 -4.52 3.66 -17.53
N ASP A 76 -5.11 2.84 -18.40
CA ASP A 76 -6.20 3.23 -19.31
C ASP A 76 -7.44 3.78 -18.58
N ARG A 77 -7.67 3.31 -17.34
CA ARG A 77 -8.75 3.82 -16.50
C ARG A 77 -8.48 5.24 -16.00
N TYR A 78 -7.22 5.59 -15.74
CA TYR A 78 -6.84 6.88 -15.15
C TYR A 78 -6.52 7.94 -16.21
N THR A 79 -6.04 7.54 -17.39
CA THR A 79 -5.57 8.49 -18.39
C THR A 79 -5.44 7.91 -19.80
N ASP A 80 -5.78 8.73 -20.79
CA ASP A 80 -5.46 8.47 -22.20
C ASP A 80 -4.00 8.81 -22.56
N THR A 81 -3.23 9.35 -21.61
CA THR A 81 -1.85 9.79 -21.83
C THR A 81 -0.89 8.64 -21.59
N LEU A 82 -0.06 8.35 -22.59
CA LEU A 82 1.01 7.37 -22.47
C LEU A 82 2.20 7.95 -21.69
N PRO A 83 2.89 7.13 -20.87
CA PRO A 83 4.08 7.58 -20.18
C PRO A 83 5.21 7.88 -21.17
N ALA A 84 6.09 8.82 -20.80
CA ALA A 84 7.23 9.19 -21.65
C ALA A 84 8.22 8.03 -21.85
N ASN A 85 8.35 7.16 -20.84
CA ASN A 85 9.13 5.94 -20.90
C ASN A 85 8.29 4.78 -20.37
N GLU A 86 8.37 3.64 -21.05
CA GLU A 86 7.70 2.43 -20.61
C GLU A 86 8.44 1.80 -19.42
N PRO A 87 7.73 1.42 -18.34
CA PRO A 87 8.35 0.74 -17.20
C PRO A 87 8.89 -0.64 -17.58
N ASP A 88 10.09 -0.98 -17.10
CA ASP A 88 10.69 -2.31 -17.27
C ASP A 88 10.28 -3.24 -16.11
N PHE A 89 9.35 -4.15 -16.38
CA PHE A 89 8.83 -5.11 -15.41
C PHE A 89 9.73 -6.34 -15.20
N GLU A 90 10.78 -6.52 -16.00
CA GLU A 90 11.79 -7.55 -15.73
C GLU A 90 12.64 -7.16 -14.51
N ASP A 91 12.99 -5.88 -14.43
CA ASP A 91 13.87 -5.33 -13.38
C ASP A 91 13.14 -4.58 -12.25
N GLY A 92 11.85 -4.26 -12.43
CA GLY A 92 11.10 -3.47 -11.46
C GLY A 92 9.61 -3.75 -11.41
N GLN A 93 8.91 -2.83 -10.75
CA GLN A 93 7.46 -2.88 -10.57
C GLN A 93 6.91 -1.45 -10.51
N VAL A 94 5.62 -1.30 -10.78
CA VAL A 94 4.94 0.01 -10.75
C VAL A 94 4.01 0.08 -9.55
N VAL A 95 3.97 1.23 -8.89
CA VAL A 95 3.05 1.52 -7.80
C VAL A 95 2.13 2.66 -8.22
N LEU A 96 0.83 2.41 -8.17
CA LEU A 96 -0.20 3.45 -8.23
C LEU A 96 -0.49 3.93 -6.81
N ILE A 97 -0.46 5.24 -6.63
CA ILE A 97 -0.94 5.95 -5.46
C ILE A 97 -2.14 6.77 -5.92
N ASP A 98 -3.34 6.32 -5.59
CA ASP A 98 -4.60 7.01 -5.83
C ASP A 98 -5.04 7.66 -4.52
N LEU A 99 -5.09 8.99 -4.47
CA LEU A 99 -5.43 9.73 -3.26
C LEU A 99 -6.93 9.72 -2.93
N GLY A 100 -7.74 9.04 -3.76
CA GLY A 100 -9.17 9.01 -3.62
C GLY A 100 -9.83 10.26 -4.21
N GLU A 101 -11.15 10.27 -4.11
CA GLU A 101 -11.96 11.44 -4.40
C GLU A 101 -11.70 12.56 -3.40
N ARG A 102 -11.62 13.78 -3.91
CA ARG A 102 -11.63 15.00 -3.11
C ARG A 102 -12.34 16.11 -3.84
N ASP A 103 -12.97 16.98 -3.08
CA ASP A 103 -13.40 18.27 -3.56
C ASP A 103 -12.17 19.14 -3.93
N ASN A 104 -12.26 19.87 -5.04
CA ASN A 104 -11.30 20.92 -5.40
C ASN A 104 -11.53 22.25 -4.63
N SER A 105 -12.46 22.28 -3.68
CA SER A 105 -12.71 23.41 -2.80
C SER A 105 -11.74 23.44 -1.60
N GLN A 106 -11.57 24.62 -1.02
CA GLN A 106 -10.83 24.82 0.23
C GLN A 106 -11.62 24.39 1.49
N CYS A 107 -12.81 23.83 1.29
CA CYS A 107 -13.79 23.54 2.32
C CYS A 107 -13.72 22.09 2.81
N GLU A 108 -12.94 21.24 2.14
CA GLU A 108 -12.70 19.87 2.54
C GLU A 108 -11.23 19.65 2.92
N GLU A 109 -11.01 18.74 3.87
CA GLU A 109 -9.67 18.26 4.16
C GLU A 109 -9.11 17.50 2.94
N SER A 110 -7.84 17.72 2.62
CA SER A 110 -7.21 16.99 1.51
C SER A 110 -5.79 16.58 1.83
N LEU A 111 -5.41 15.41 1.30
CA LEU A 111 -4.03 14.94 1.32
C LEU A 111 -3.34 15.30 0.01
N SER A 112 -2.07 15.68 0.11
CA SER A 112 -1.20 15.88 -1.04
C SER A 112 0.09 15.10 -0.85
N LEU A 113 0.44 14.25 -1.82
CA LEU A 113 1.65 13.45 -1.77
C LEU A 113 2.88 14.35 -1.95
N THR A 114 3.80 14.34 -0.98
CA THR A 114 5.00 15.19 -0.99
C THR A 114 6.26 14.42 -1.33
N THR A 115 6.46 13.28 -0.68
CA THR A 115 7.71 12.52 -0.74
C THR A 115 7.44 11.06 -1.03
N VAL A 116 8.24 10.50 -1.93
CA VAL A 116 8.26 9.07 -2.25
C VAL A 116 9.71 8.60 -2.22
N ILE A 117 10.03 7.71 -1.29
CA ILE A 117 11.39 7.17 -1.10
C ILE A 117 11.34 5.65 -1.12
N GLY A 118 12.21 5.04 -1.92
CA GLY A 118 12.41 3.59 -1.93
C GLY A 118 13.68 3.21 -1.17
N GLU A 119 13.57 2.19 -0.34
CA GLU A 119 14.67 1.58 0.42
C GLU A 119 14.64 0.06 0.25
N GLU A 120 15.79 -0.59 0.14
CA GLU A 120 15.91 -2.05 0.10
C GLU A 120 16.74 -2.57 1.27
N TYR A 121 16.30 -3.67 1.89
CA TYR A 121 16.88 -4.27 3.09
C TYR A 121 17.43 -5.66 2.78
N GLY A 122 18.43 -5.73 1.90
CA GLY A 122 19.02 -6.99 1.44
C GLY A 122 17.96 -7.99 0.98
N ASP A 123 17.91 -9.16 1.62
CA ASP A 123 16.97 -10.22 1.24
C ASP A 123 15.56 -10.09 1.82
N ARG A 124 15.32 -9.12 2.69
CA ARG A 124 14.03 -8.97 3.39
C ARG A 124 12.95 -8.29 2.56
N GLY A 125 13.34 -7.61 1.50
CA GLY A 125 12.42 -6.89 0.64
C GLY A 125 12.79 -5.41 0.48
N ALA A 126 11.86 -4.69 -0.13
CA ALA A 126 11.92 -3.25 -0.32
C ALA A 126 10.81 -2.56 0.49
N ARG A 127 11.05 -1.31 0.87
CA ARG A 127 10.08 -0.43 1.50
C ARG A 127 9.88 0.80 0.65
N LEU A 128 8.62 1.15 0.41
CA LEU A 128 8.24 2.44 -0.14
C LEU A 128 7.72 3.32 1.00
N ARG A 129 8.37 4.46 1.21
CA ARG A 129 7.98 5.46 2.20
C ARG A 129 7.28 6.61 1.48
N LEU A 130 6.03 6.84 1.87
CA LEU A 130 5.18 7.90 1.35
C LEU A 130 4.96 8.94 2.45
N SER A 131 5.12 10.21 2.09
CA SER A 131 4.79 11.33 2.99
C SER A 131 3.74 12.22 2.36
N TYR A 132 2.83 12.71 3.18
CA TYR A 132 1.69 13.50 2.76
C TYR A 132 1.57 14.79 3.57
N ASP A 133 1.24 15.88 2.90
CA ASP A 133 0.75 17.08 3.59
C ASP A 133 -0.76 16.96 3.76
N LEU A 134 -1.24 17.25 4.97
CA LEU A 134 -2.66 17.43 5.27
C LEU A 134 -2.99 18.91 5.13
N THR A 135 -3.93 19.22 4.23
CA THR A 135 -4.58 20.53 4.19
C THR A 135 -5.87 20.42 4.98
N GLU A 136 -5.95 21.16 6.08
CA GLU A 136 -7.16 21.24 6.90
C GLU A 136 -8.24 22.05 6.18
N SER A 137 -9.50 21.68 6.41
CA SER A 137 -10.64 22.44 5.90
C SER A 137 -10.70 23.83 6.54
N VAL A 138 -11.12 24.83 5.76
CA VAL A 138 -11.40 26.17 6.29
C VAL A 138 -12.87 26.26 6.64
N GLU A 139 -13.19 26.37 7.93
CA GLU A 139 -14.54 26.73 8.39
C GLU A 139 -14.79 28.23 8.07
N ASP A 140 -15.34 28.53 6.90
CA ASP A 140 -15.76 29.87 6.50
C ASP A 140 -17.20 29.86 5.96
N ASP A 141 -17.94 30.93 6.20
CA ASP A 141 -19.31 31.16 5.69
C ASP A 141 -19.34 31.24 4.14
N THR A 142 -18.17 31.27 3.50
CA THR A 142 -18.01 31.23 2.04
C THR A 142 -17.96 29.82 1.45
N CYS A 143 -17.91 28.78 2.29
CA CYS A 143 -18.10 27.40 1.85
C CYS A 143 -19.57 27.20 1.46
N SER A 144 -19.92 27.67 0.27
CA SER A 144 -21.26 27.51 -0.29
C SER A 144 -21.47 26.07 -0.73
N ASP A 145 -22.69 25.55 -0.61
CA ASP A 145 -23.14 24.26 -1.15
C ASP A 145 -23.10 24.17 -2.70
N ALA A 146 -22.34 25.03 -3.38
CA ALA A 146 -22.12 24.92 -4.81
C ALA A 146 -21.44 23.58 -5.10
N GLU A 147 -21.99 22.82 -6.05
CA GLU A 147 -21.43 21.55 -6.50
C GLU A 147 -20.01 21.77 -7.00
N ALA A 148 -19.05 21.47 -6.14
CA ALA A 148 -17.66 21.63 -6.47
C ALA A 148 -17.19 20.43 -7.30
N GLU A 149 -16.24 20.68 -8.21
CA GLU A 149 -15.74 19.66 -9.10
C GLU A 149 -14.92 18.64 -8.30
N LEU A 150 -15.42 17.41 -8.24
CA LEU A 150 -14.71 16.31 -7.61
C LEU A 150 -13.58 15.82 -8.50
N LEU A 151 -12.39 15.74 -7.93
CA LEU A 151 -11.18 15.32 -8.62
C LEU A 151 -10.56 14.12 -7.92
N ARG A 152 -9.89 13.27 -8.70
CA ARG A 152 -9.10 12.15 -8.19
C ARG A 152 -7.64 12.27 -8.61
N PRO A 153 -6.75 12.73 -7.71
CA PRO A 153 -5.32 12.76 -7.97
C PRO A 153 -4.72 11.36 -7.94
N TYR A 154 -3.90 11.04 -8.93
CA TYR A 154 -3.20 9.76 -9.00
C TYR A 154 -1.74 9.95 -9.41
N TYR A 155 -0.91 9.01 -8.99
CA TYR A 155 0.52 8.95 -9.31
C TYR A 155 0.95 7.52 -9.59
N PHE A 156 1.61 7.30 -10.72
CA PHE A 156 2.30 6.05 -11.01
C PHE A 156 3.80 6.26 -10.82
N TYR A 157 4.41 5.41 -10.00
CA TYR A 157 5.85 5.38 -9.75
C TYR A 157 6.44 4.05 -10.17
N TYR A 158 7.55 4.09 -10.91
CA TYR A 158 8.39 2.93 -11.15
C TYR A 158 9.39 2.78 -10.01
N ILE A 159 9.46 1.58 -9.45
CA ILE A 159 10.38 1.21 -8.37
C ILE A 159 11.39 0.22 -8.97
N SER A 160 12.67 0.55 -8.93
CA SER A 160 13.75 -0.24 -9.54
C SER A 160 14.13 -1.47 -8.70
N THR A 161 13.15 -2.32 -8.38
CA THR A 161 13.35 -3.61 -7.69
C THR A 161 12.16 -4.53 -7.92
N ARG A 162 12.43 -5.84 -8.01
CA ARG A 162 11.43 -6.92 -8.02
C ARG A 162 11.16 -7.50 -6.63
N ARG A 163 11.86 -7.03 -5.61
CA ARG A 163 11.71 -7.50 -4.23
C ARG A 163 10.28 -7.24 -3.74
N GLN A 164 9.85 -8.01 -2.74
CA GLN A 164 8.55 -7.77 -2.10
C GLN A 164 8.53 -6.37 -1.48
N LEU A 165 7.51 -5.59 -1.83
CA LEU A 165 7.37 -4.21 -1.41
C LEU A 165 6.47 -4.11 -0.17
N VAL A 166 6.93 -3.38 0.85
CA VAL A 166 6.13 -2.93 1.98
C VAL A 166 5.93 -1.42 1.85
N VAL A 167 4.68 -0.98 1.86
CA VAL A 167 4.37 0.46 1.82
C VAL A 167 4.22 0.97 3.25
N SER A 168 4.81 2.13 3.51
CA SER A 168 4.75 2.82 4.80
C SER A 168 4.44 4.29 4.56
N GLU A 169 3.60 4.84 5.41
CA GLU A 169 2.95 6.13 5.16
C GLU A 169 3.04 7.00 6.40
N ALA A 170 3.27 8.30 6.20
CA ALA A 170 3.34 9.28 7.27
C ALA A 170 2.78 10.64 6.79
N LEU A 171 2.28 11.43 7.74
CA LEU A 171 2.09 12.85 7.50
C LEU A 171 3.45 13.56 7.60
N SER A 172 3.69 14.57 6.76
CA SER A 172 4.83 15.47 6.91
C SER A 172 4.72 16.20 8.25
N GLU A 173 5.86 16.37 8.94
CA GLU A 173 5.97 17.18 10.17
C GLU A 173 6.16 18.67 9.86
#